data_AF-A0AAE0STP4-F1
#
_entry.id   AF-A0AAE0STP4-F1
#
_cell.length_a   1.000
_cell.length_b   1.000
_cell.length_c   1.000
_cell.angle_alpha   90.00
_cell.angle_beta   90.00
_cell.angle_gamma   90.00
#
_symmetry.space_group_name_H-M   'P 1'
#
loop_
_entity.id
_entity.type
_entity.pdbx_description
1 polymer ?
#
loop_
_entity_poly.entity_id
_entity_poly.type
_entity_poly.pdbx_seq_one_letter_code
_entity_poly.pdbx_strand_id
1 'polypeptide(L)'
;MRVGVNGWMDVGLLYSKKPNPDDESLQSLMFVFYTYLDIDELKSPTIPTFELQSLIYTPSTNLAENQNVIFTCIGNVGREPQGNFSWYKYVGSQPSGMVITNGINPVSLTTVSGSCTYMRTEKLTLNLTKEDNQMVIRCTVQQTTISEAGDRYIQTDRITVNYSPKINSILADPNLPTYSEGPVQLMLICKADSNPLSNYVWTRPDGSKQTGYQLRLRLLTTNHTGRYTCLAYAEWGGQNYTAKTNVDIEVGKAKERKEMTLICII
;
A
#
# COMPACT_ATOMS: atom_id res chain seq x y z
N MET A 1 35.53 -34.95 40.44
CA MET A 1 35.49 -34.94 38.96
C MET A 1 36.79 -35.57 38.47
N ARG A 2 36.74 -36.62 37.63
CA ARG A 2 37.96 -37.25 37.08
C ARG A 2 38.45 -36.43 35.89
N VAL A 3 39.73 -36.05 35.92
CA VAL A 3 40.38 -35.26 34.85
C VAL A 3 41.06 -36.23 33.88
N GLY A 4 40.62 -36.21 32.62
CA GLY A 4 41.33 -36.84 31.50
C GLY A 4 42.38 -35.89 30.93
N VAL A 5 43.50 -36.45 30.47
CA VAL A 5 44.80 -35.78 30.22
C VAL A 5 44.85 -34.91 28.95
N ASN A 6 43.74 -34.67 28.26
CA ASN A 6 43.73 -33.83 27.05
C ASN A 6 42.80 -32.63 27.28
N GLY A 7 43.40 -31.51 27.66
CA GLY A 7 42.74 -30.30 28.19
C GLY A 7 41.81 -29.59 27.22
N TRP A 8 40.55 -29.97 27.20
CA TRP A 8 39.44 -29.16 26.72
C TRP A 8 38.34 -29.20 27.77
N MET A 9 38.19 -28.11 28.52
CA MET A 9 37.03 -27.88 29.39
C MET A 9 36.02 -27.03 28.62
N ASP A 10 34.83 -27.59 28.47
CA ASP A 10 33.68 -26.97 27.82
C ASP A 10 33.16 -25.81 28.70
N VAL A 11 33.26 -24.57 28.20
CA VAL A 11 32.95 -23.32 28.92
C VAL A 11 31.44 -23.20 29.25
N GLY A 12 30.60 -24.06 28.67
CA GLY A 12 29.14 -24.03 28.84
C GLY A 12 28.60 -24.44 30.21
N LEU A 13 29.39 -25.03 31.12
CA LEU A 13 28.85 -25.63 32.36
C LEU A 13 29.01 -24.80 33.65
N LEU A 14 29.58 -23.60 33.60
CA LEU A 14 29.82 -22.79 34.82
C LEU A 14 28.66 -21.87 35.24
N TYR A 15 27.59 -21.77 34.44
CA TYR A 15 26.50 -20.81 34.73
C TYR A 15 25.42 -21.29 35.73
N SER A 16 25.51 -22.50 36.30
CA SER A 16 24.36 -23.06 37.05
C SER A 16 24.50 -23.18 38.57
N LYS A 17 25.59 -22.71 39.20
CA LYS A 17 25.68 -22.72 40.68
C LYS A 17 26.37 -21.47 41.24
N LYS A 18 25.64 -20.70 42.06
CA LYS A 18 26.25 -19.74 42.99
C LYS A 18 27.21 -20.51 43.91
N PRO A 19 28.52 -20.18 43.97
CA PRO A 19 29.45 -20.90 44.81
C PRO A 19 29.25 -20.53 46.29
N ASN A 20 29.47 -21.50 47.17
CA ASN A 20 29.39 -21.34 48.62
C ASN A 20 30.59 -20.53 49.14
N PRO A 21 30.44 -19.55 50.05
CA PRO A 21 31.51 -18.61 50.43
C PRO A 21 32.70 -19.23 51.20
N ASP A 22 32.52 -20.42 51.77
CA ASP A 22 33.44 -21.02 52.74
C ASP A 22 34.37 -22.10 52.16
N ASP A 23 34.41 -22.26 50.84
CA ASP A 23 35.24 -23.28 50.18
C ASP A 23 36.57 -22.66 49.67
N GLU A 24 37.64 -22.81 50.47
CA GLU A 24 38.98 -22.27 50.19
C GLU A 24 39.58 -22.76 48.85
N SER A 25 39.09 -23.89 48.31
CA SER A 25 39.55 -24.44 47.02
C SER A 25 39.06 -23.62 45.81
N LEU A 26 37.95 -22.89 45.95
CA LEU A 26 37.37 -22.05 44.89
C LEU A 26 37.97 -20.63 44.86
N GLN A 27 38.49 -20.12 45.98
CA GLN A 27 39.12 -18.80 46.03
C GLN A 27 40.44 -18.77 45.26
N SER A 28 41.24 -19.83 45.33
CA SER A 28 42.52 -19.91 44.59
C SER A 28 42.31 -20.04 43.07
N LEU A 29 41.27 -20.77 42.64
CA LEU A 29 40.87 -20.85 41.23
C LEU A 29 40.31 -19.51 40.69
N MET A 30 39.58 -18.75 41.49
CA MET A 30 39.20 -17.38 41.14
C MET A 30 40.44 -16.51 40.92
N PHE A 31 41.42 -16.55 41.82
CA PHE A 31 42.64 -15.72 41.73
C PHE A 31 43.50 -15.99 40.48
N VAL A 32 43.57 -17.25 40.01
CA VAL A 32 44.33 -17.59 38.80
C VAL A 32 43.60 -17.13 37.53
N PHE A 33 42.27 -17.09 37.51
CA PHE A 33 41.51 -16.57 36.36
C PHE A 33 41.57 -15.03 36.25
N TYR A 34 41.62 -14.31 37.38
CA TYR A 34 41.70 -12.84 37.38
C TYR A 34 43.07 -12.27 36.99
N THR A 35 44.14 -13.09 36.97
CA THR A 35 45.49 -12.64 36.60
C THR A 35 45.86 -12.91 35.13
N TYR A 36 44.98 -13.59 34.36
CA TYR A 36 45.23 -13.95 32.97
C TYR A 36 44.17 -13.47 31.96
N LEU A 37 43.13 -12.79 32.44
CA LEU A 37 42.11 -12.20 31.59
C LEU A 37 42.10 -10.70 31.82
N ASP A 38 42.61 -9.94 30.85
CA ASP A 38 42.32 -8.52 30.71
C ASP A 38 40.81 -8.35 30.53
N ILE A 39 40.10 -8.07 31.62
CA ILE A 39 38.65 -7.84 31.62
C ILE A 39 38.32 -6.55 30.82
N ASP A 40 39.30 -5.68 30.60
CA ASP A 40 39.18 -4.47 29.79
C ASP A 40 39.15 -4.75 28.27
N GLU A 41 39.48 -5.96 27.82
CA GLU A 41 39.41 -6.38 26.41
C GLU A 41 38.13 -7.17 26.07
N LEU A 42 37.30 -7.47 27.07
CA LEU A 42 35.93 -7.93 26.86
C LEU A 42 35.10 -6.73 26.40
N LYS A 43 35.25 -6.34 25.13
CA LYS A 43 34.19 -5.64 24.40
C LYS A 43 32.89 -6.36 24.75
N SER A 44 31.95 -5.68 25.40
CA SER A 44 30.60 -6.18 25.61
C SER A 44 30.17 -6.89 24.33
N PRO A 45 29.73 -8.16 24.38
CA PRO A 45 29.24 -8.83 23.19
C PRO A 45 28.12 -7.94 22.65
N THR A 46 28.38 -7.29 21.50
CA THR A 46 27.37 -6.54 20.78
C THR A 46 26.21 -7.52 20.59
N ILE A 47 25.10 -7.22 21.25
CA ILE A 47 23.86 -7.98 21.18
C ILE A 47 23.63 -8.34 19.71
N PRO A 48 23.36 -9.61 19.32
CA PRO A 48 23.14 -9.96 17.93
C PRO A 48 21.97 -9.13 17.39
N THR A 49 22.31 -8.08 16.64
CA THR A 49 21.36 -7.06 16.22
C THR A 49 20.60 -7.58 15.00
N PHE A 50 19.30 -7.82 15.17
CA PHE A 50 18.38 -7.96 14.04
C PHE A 50 18.45 -6.69 13.20
N GLU A 51 18.74 -6.82 11.92
CA GLU A 51 18.92 -5.68 11.04
C GLU A 51 18.22 -5.96 9.71
N LEU A 52 17.20 -5.16 9.41
CA LEU A 52 16.52 -5.20 8.13
C LEU A 52 17.40 -4.45 7.12
N GLN A 53 17.84 -5.18 6.10
CA GLN A 53 18.79 -4.65 5.13
C GLN A 53 18.06 -3.87 4.02
N SER A 54 17.00 -4.44 3.45
CA SER A 54 16.29 -3.81 2.34
C SER A 54 14.89 -4.36 2.11
N LEU A 55 14.01 -3.51 1.60
CA LEU A 55 12.70 -3.87 1.07
C LEU A 55 12.53 -3.21 -0.31
N ILE A 56 12.49 -4.04 -1.35
CA ILE A 56 12.36 -3.59 -2.74
C ILE A 56 11.20 -4.30 -3.41
N TYR A 57 10.69 -3.74 -4.51
CA TYR A 57 9.61 -4.36 -5.26
C TYR A 57 9.81 -4.24 -6.77
N THR A 58 9.36 -5.26 -7.49
CA THR A 58 9.48 -5.37 -8.94
C THR A 58 8.14 -5.74 -9.57
N PRO A 59 7.67 -5.01 -10.59
CA PRO A 59 8.24 -3.76 -11.12
C PRO A 59 8.15 -2.61 -10.10
N SER A 60 8.98 -1.57 -10.25
CA SER A 60 9.03 -0.44 -9.29
C SER A 60 8.28 0.82 -9.78
N THR A 61 7.79 0.82 -11.03
CA THR A 61 7.16 1.99 -11.68
C THR A 61 5.98 1.56 -12.52
N ASN A 62 5.04 2.48 -12.76
CA ASN A 62 3.85 2.27 -13.61
C ASN A 62 3.02 1.05 -13.17
N LEU A 63 2.87 0.87 -11.85
CA LEU A 63 2.08 -0.20 -11.28
C LEU A 63 0.61 0.00 -11.60
N ALA A 64 -0.03 -1.03 -12.14
CA ALA A 64 -1.42 -0.99 -12.58
C ALA A 64 -2.29 -2.03 -11.88
N GLU A 65 -3.60 -1.81 -11.87
CA GLU A 65 -4.59 -2.79 -11.44
C GLU A 65 -4.45 -4.11 -12.21
N ASN A 66 -4.64 -5.24 -11.51
CA ASN A 66 -4.47 -6.62 -11.99
C ASN A 66 -3.02 -6.99 -12.35
N GLN A 67 -2.05 -6.21 -11.87
CA GLN A 67 -0.64 -6.51 -12.03
C GLN A 67 -0.08 -7.23 -10.80
N ASN A 68 0.69 -8.29 -11.04
CA ASN A 68 1.46 -8.95 -9.99
C ASN A 68 2.75 -8.19 -9.70
N VAL A 69 2.96 -7.83 -8.43
CA VAL A 69 4.17 -7.18 -7.93
C VAL A 69 4.82 -8.06 -6.90
N ILE A 70 6.15 -8.21 -7.00
CA ILE A 70 6.95 -9.03 -6.09
C ILE A 70 7.72 -8.10 -5.17
N PHE A 71 7.41 -8.14 -3.88
CA PHE A 71 8.15 -7.48 -2.81
C PHE A 71 9.22 -8.44 -2.30
N THR A 72 10.44 -7.96 -2.06
CA THR A 72 11.55 -8.75 -1.53
C THR A 72 12.08 -8.08 -0.28
N CYS A 73 12.00 -8.77 0.86
CA CYS A 73 12.56 -8.33 2.13
C CYS A 73 13.80 -9.16 2.45
N ILE A 74 14.88 -8.47 2.84
CA ILE A 74 16.16 -9.07 3.20
C ILE A 74 16.56 -8.52 4.56
N GLY A 75 16.99 -9.39 5.46
CA GLY A 75 17.41 -8.98 6.79
C GLY A 75 18.01 -10.10 7.62
N ASN A 76 18.77 -9.69 8.63
CA ASN A 76 19.35 -10.56 9.62
C ASN A 76 18.28 -10.91 10.67
N VAL A 77 17.91 -12.20 10.75
CA VAL A 77 16.90 -12.74 11.66
C VAL A 77 17.52 -13.35 12.92
N GLY A 78 18.76 -12.97 13.25
CA GLY A 78 19.43 -13.31 14.50
C GLY A 78 19.90 -14.77 14.58
N ARG A 79 20.05 -15.27 15.82
CA ARG A 79 20.53 -16.61 16.14
C ARG A 79 19.35 -17.53 16.54
N GLU A 80 19.59 -18.84 16.52
CA GLU A 80 18.66 -19.91 16.90
C GLU A 80 17.97 -19.69 18.27
N PRO A 81 16.63 -19.84 18.39
CA PRO A 81 15.68 -20.13 17.31
C PRO A 81 15.46 -18.89 16.43
N GLN A 82 15.64 -19.04 15.12
CA GLN A 82 15.70 -17.89 14.22
C GLN A 82 14.37 -17.14 14.15
N GLY A 83 14.46 -15.81 14.03
CA GLY A 83 13.28 -14.98 13.76
C GLY A 83 12.67 -15.27 12.39
N ASN A 84 11.43 -14.84 12.22
CA ASN A 84 10.71 -14.87 10.94
C ASN A 84 10.35 -13.45 10.49
N PHE A 85 10.08 -13.26 9.21
CA PHE A 85 9.47 -12.02 8.76
C PHE A 85 7.95 -12.03 8.97
N SER A 86 7.39 -10.83 9.09
CA SER A 86 5.95 -10.62 9.08
C SER A 86 5.62 -9.42 8.21
N TRP A 87 4.62 -9.60 7.37
CA TRP A 87 4.24 -8.65 6.34
C TRP A 87 2.93 -7.97 6.70
N TYR A 88 2.91 -6.65 6.54
CA TYR A 88 1.74 -5.83 6.79
C TYR A 88 1.48 -4.91 5.59
N LYS A 89 0.21 -4.80 5.19
CA LYS A 89 -0.28 -3.82 4.22
C LYS A 89 -1.09 -2.75 4.93
N TYR A 90 -0.73 -1.49 4.72
CA TYR A 90 -1.48 -0.34 5.20
C TYR A 90 -2.08 0.38 4.00
N VAL A 91 -3.36 0.74 4.05
CA VAL A 91 -4.04 1.53 3.01
C VAL A 91 -4.63 2.78 3.67
N GLY A 92 -4.29 3.96 3.14
CA GLY A 92 -4.72 5.24 3.71
C GLY A 92 -4.11 5.51 5.09
N SER A 93 -4.94 6.00 6.03
CA SER A 93 -4.53 6.35 7.40
C SER A 93 -4.91 5.29 8.45
N GLN A 94 -5.11 4.04 8.02
CA GLN A 94 -5.47 2.93 8.92
C GLN A 94 -4.31 2.62 9.89
N PRO A 95 -4.53 2.66 11.23
CA PRO A 95 -3.46 2.51 12.22
C PRO A 95 -3.03 1.06 12.44
N SER A 96 -3.88 0.07 12.14
CA SER A 96 -3.58 -1.35 12.26
C SER A 96 -3.48 -1.98 10.88
N GLY A 97 -2.25 -2.16 10.38
CA GLY A 97 -1.99 -2.75 9.06
C GLY A 97 -2.58 -4.16 8.95
N MET A 98 -3.04 -4.53 7.76
CA MET A 98 -3.54 -5.86 7.48
C MET A 98 -2.37 -6.85 7.42
N VAL A 99 -2.42 -7.89 8.25
CA VAL A 99 -1.43 -8.98 8.22
C VAL A 99 -1.58 -9.77 6.93
N ILE A 100 -0.47 -10.02 6.25
CA ILE A 100 -0.43 -10.79 5.01
C ILE A 100 0.19 -12.16 5.29
N THR A 101 -0.52 -13.22 4.93
CA THR A 101 -0.06 -14.62 5.10
C THR A 101 -0.02 -15.39 3.78
N ASN A 102 -0.65 -14.86 2.72
CA ASN A 102 -0.73 -15.50 1.41
C ASN A 102 0.27 -14.89 0.42
N GLY A 103 0.74 -15.69 -0.55
CA GLY A 103 1.67 -15.22 -1.59
C GLY A 103 3.12 -15.05 -1.12
N ILE A 104 3.42 -15.50 0.10
CA ILE A 104 4.76 -15.47 0.70
C ILE A 104 5.53 -16.71 0.25
N ASN A 105 6.72 -16.50 -0.29
CA ASN A 105 7.64 -17.54 -0.73
C ASN A 105 9.01 -17.32 -0.06
N PRO A 106 9.46 -18.24 0.81
CA PRO A 106 10.80 -18.18 1.36
C PRO A 106 11.83 -18.49 0.26
N VAL A 107 12.89 -17.69 0.17
CA VAL A 107 13.88 -17.83 -0.92
C VAL A 107 15.15 -18.50 -0.43
N SER A 108 15.76 -17.95 0.62
CA SER A 108 17.04 -18.46 1.12
C SER A 108 17.29 -18.06 2.56
N LEU A 109 18.08 -18.90 3.22
CA LEU A 109 18.59 -18.70 4.56
C LEU A 109 20.10 -18.97 4.53
N THR A 110 20.90 -18.01 4.96
CA THR A 110 22.36 -18.11 4.90
C THR A 110 22.99 -17.70 6.22
N THR A 111 24.01 -18.44 6.64
CA THR A 111 24.76 -18.13 7.87
C THR A 111 25.75 -17.00 7.61
N VAL A 112 25.76 -15.99 8.47
CA VAL A 112 26.74 -14.90 8.42
C VAL A 112 28.01 -15.33 9.16
N SER A 113 29.10 -15.47 8.39
CA SER A 113 30.42 -15.82 8.92
C SER A 113 30.93 -14.74 9.90
N GLY A 114 31.30 -15.11 11.12
CA GLY A 114 31.82 -14.19 12.12
C GLY A 114 30.81 -13.67 13.16
N SER A 115 29.50 -13.75 12.88
CA SER A 115 28.45 -13.31 13.83
C SER A 115 27.54 -14.43 14.35
N CYS A 116 27.57 -15.63 13.75
CA CYS A 116 26.68 -16.77 14.07
C CYS A 116 25.18 -16.37 14.04
N THR A 117 24.81 -15.54 13.07
CA THR A 117 23.44 -15.12 12.80
C THR A 117 23.00 -15.56 11.41
N TYR A 118 21.70 -15.53 11.13
CA TYR A 118 21.14 -15.94 9.85
C TYR A 118 20.56 -14.77 9.06
N MET A 119 20.92 -14.67 7.79
CA MET A 119 20.30 -13.78 6.83
C MET A 119 19.17 -14.49 6.12
N ARG A 120 17.98 -13.90 6.16
CA ARG A 120 16.79 -14.42 5.48
C ARG A 120 16.41 -13.49 4.33
N THR A 121 16.04 -14.11 3.20
CA THR A 121 15.38 -13.43 2.09
C THR A 121 14.01 -14.05 1.86
N GLU A 122 12.99 -13.20 1.81
CA GLU A 122 11.60 -13.62 1.60
C GLU A 122 10.94 -12.74 0.55
N LYS A 123 10.11 -13.38 -0.30
CA LYS A 123 9.37 -12.71 -1.36
C LYS A 123 7.88 -12.78 -1.09
N LEU A 124 7.21 -11.65 -1.23
CA LEU A 124 5.76 -11.54 -1.18
C LEU A 124 5.25 -11.15 -2.57
N THR A 125 4.38 -11.97 -3.16
CA THR A 125 3.71 -11.65 -4.42
C THR A 125 2.30 -11.15 -4.13
N LEU A 126 1.99 -9.93 -4.59
CA LEU A 126 0.65 -9.34 -4.50
C LEU A 126 0.11 -9.06 -5.90
N ASN A 127 -1.16 -9.39 -6.12
CA ASN A 127 -1.92 -8.90 -7.27
C ASN A 127 -2.61 -7.59 -6.86
N LEU A 128 -2.29 -6.49 -7.54
CA LEU A 128 -2.77 -5.16 -7.17
C LEU A 128 -4.23 -4.95 -7.57
N THR A 129 -5.01 -4.33 -6.69
CA THR A 129 -6.35 -3.81 -7.02
C THR A 129 -6.37 -2.28 -6.94
N LYS A 130 -7.43 -1.64 -7.45
CA LYS A 130 -7.57 -0.18 -7.32
C LYS A 130 -7.65 0.29 -5.86
N GLU A 131 -8.13 -0.56 -4.95
CA GLU A 131 -8.21 -0.30 -3.51
C GLU A 131 -6.82 -0.27 -2.84
N ASP A 132 -5.79 -0.81 -3.49
CA ASP A 132 -4.41 -0.76 -3.02
C ASP A 132 -3.71 0.58 -3.36
N ASN A 133 -4.41 1.54 -3.98
CA ASN A 133 -3.82 2.84 -4.24
C ASN A 133 -3.43 3.54 -2.93
N GLN A 134 -2.22 4.09 -2.88
CA GLN A 134 -1.59 4.68 -1.68
C GLN A 134 -1.28 3.66 -0.58
N MET A 135 -1.15 2.38 -0.92
CA MET A 135 -0.73 1.38 0.05
C MET A 135 0.74 1.54 0.47
N VAL A 136 1.06 1.04 1.66
CA VAL A 136 2.42 0.88 2.17
C VAL A 136 2.61 -0.57 2.57
N ILE A 137 3.69 -1.19 2.10
CA ILE A 137 4.09 -2.53 2.52
C ILE A 137 5.17 -2.40 3.58
N ARG A 138 4.99 -3.11 4.69
CA ARG A 138 5.91 -3.15 5.82
C ARG A 138 6.35 -4.59 6.07
N CYS A 139 7.65 -4.77 6.24
CA CYS A 139 8.28 -6.02 6.67
C CYS A 139 8.85 -5.82 8.07
N THR A 140 8.51 -6.71 8.99
CA THR A 140 9.02 -6.72 10.37
C THR A 140 9.69 -8.05 10.68
N VAL A 141 10.54 -8.09 11.71
CA VAL A 141 11.12 -9.33 12.22
C VAL A 141 10.36 -9.72 13.50
N GLN A 142 9.84 -10.95 13.56
CA GLN A 142 9.20 -11.53 14.74
C GLN A 142 10.07 -12.65 15.34
N GLN A 143 10.29 -12.61 16.65
CA GLN A 143 10.95 -13.68 17.42
C GLN A 143 10.36 -13.77 18.84
N THR A 144 10.28 -14.97 19.40
CA THR A 144 9.65 -15.28 20.69
C THR A 144 10.36 -14.71 21.91
N THR A 145 11.63 -14.34 21.79
CA THR A 145 12.47 -13.79 22.88
C THR A 145 12.35 -12.27 23.02
N ILE A 146 11.58 -11.60 22.16
CA ILE A 146 11.49 -10.15 22.09
C ILE A 146 10.06 -9.73 22.45
N SER A 147 9.81 -9.47 23.73
CA SER A 147 8.57 -8.82 24.21
C SER A 147 8.59 -7.29 24.01
N GLU A 148 9.78 -6.72 23.77
CA GLU A 148 10.01 -5.29 23.50
C GLU A 148 10.35 -5.04 22.02
N ALA A 149 9.75 -5.80 21.10
CA ALA A 149 9.90 -5.60 19.65
C ALA A 149 9.11 -4.38 19.16
N GLY A 150 9.17 -3.28 19.92
CA GLY A 150 8.80 -1.97 19.41
C GLY A 150 9.71 -1.65 18.22
N ASP A 151 9.10 -1.56 17.05
CA ASP A 151 9.53 -0.71 15.93
C ASP A 151 10.75 -1.10 15.07
N ARG A 152 11.20 -2.36 15.02
CA ARG A 152 12.11 -2.78 13.94
C ARG A 152 11.33 -3.22 12.70
N TYR A 153 11.08 -2.25 11.82
CA TYR A 153 10.46 -2.46 10.54
C TYR A 153 11.18 -1.70 9.43
N ILE A 154 11.03 -2.20 8.21
CA ILE A 154 11.30 -1.46 6.99
C ILE A 154 10.00 -1.40 6.20
N GLN A 155 9.73 -0.27 5.55
CA GLN A 155 8.52 -0.08 4.78
C GLN A 155 8.82 0.65 3.48
N THR A 156 7.96 0.45 2.49
CA THR A 156 7.99 1.22 1.26
C THR A 156 7.48 2.64 1.49
N ASP A 157 7.76 3.54 0.55
CA ASP A 157 6.93 4.73 0.39
C ASP A 157 5.50 4.35 -0.01
N ARG A 158 4.60 5.35 -0.07
CA ARG A 158 3.25 5.15 -0.60
C ARG A 158 3.32 4.75 -2.06
N ILE A 159 2.76 3.59 -2.36
CA ILE A 159 2.73 3.01 -3.69
C ILE A 159 1.47 3.50 -4.41
N THR A 160 1.67 4.09 -5.58
CA THR A 160 0.56 4.54 -6.44
C THR A 160 0.17 3.41 -7.38
N VAL A 161 -1.12 3.07 -7.40
CA VAL A 161 -1.68 2.05 -8.31
C VAL A 161 -2.54 2.73 -9.36
N ASN A 162 -2.18 2.56 -10.62
CA ASN A 162 -2.85 3.17 -11.75
C ASN A 162 -3.98 2.27 -12.25
N TYR A 163 -5.11 2.88 -12.60
CA TYR A 163 -6.26 2.15 -13.12
C TYR A 163 -7.07 3.01 -14.08
N SER A 164 -7.62 2.33 -15.09
CA SER A 164 -8.32 2.96 -16.21
C SER A 164 -9.57 3.70 -15.77
N PRO A 165 -9.91 4.81 -16.45
CA PRO A 165 -11.15 5.52 -16.18
C PRO A 165 -12.36 4.61 -16.27
N LYS A 166 -13.24 4.69 -15.28
CA LYS A 166 -14.55 4.03 -15.30
C LYS A 166 -15.65 5.05 -15.07
N ILE A 167 -16.51 5.22 -16.07
CA ILE A 167 -17.68 6.10 -15.98
C ILE A 167 -18.91 5.24 -15.66
N ASN A 168 -19.55 5.47 -14.52
CA ASN A 168 -20.75 4.71 -14.13
C ASN A 168 -22.00 5.23 -14.84
N SER A 169 -22.19 6.55 -14.87
CA SER A 169 -23.31 7.21 -15.54
C SER A 169 -23.01 8.70 -15.74
N ILE A 170 -23.75 9.33 -16.65
CA ILE A 170 -23.83 10.79 -16.74
C ILE A 170 -24.97 11.25 -15.84
N LEU A 171 -24.70 12.26 -15.01
CA LEU A 171 -25.71 12.92 -14.20
C LEU A 171 -26.25 14.13 -14.96
N ALA A 172 -27.57 14.28 -14.98
CA ALA A 172 -28.26 15.44 -15.54
C ALA A 172 -28.90 16.26 -14.41
N ASP A 173 -28.80 17.58 -14.49
CA ASP A 173 -29.44 18.52 -13.56
C ASP A 173 -30.10 19.68 -14.34
N PRO A 174 -31.45 19.79 -14.33
CA PRO A 174 -32.39 18.86 -13.69
C PRO A 174 -32.43 17.50 -14.41
N ASN A 175 -32.72 16.40 -13.71
CA ASN A 175 -32.85 15.08 -14.32
C ASN A 175 -34.29 14.84 -14.78
N LEU A 176 -34.60 15.19 -16.03
CA LEU A 176 -35.94 15.05 -16.62
C LEU A 176 -35.93 14.07 -17.81
N PRO A 177 -37.01 13.30 -18.03
CA PRO A 177 -37.14 12.44 -19.20
C PRO A 177 -37.27 13.24 -20.51
N THR A 178 -37.81 14.45 -20.43
CA THR A 178 -37.93 15.39 -21.55
C THR A 178 -37.87 16.81 -21.01
N TYR A 179 -37.13 17.67 -21.69
CA TYR A 179 -37.00 19.08 -21.36
C TYR A 179 -37.93 19.90 -22.25
N SER A 180 -38.40 21.05 -21.75
CA SER A 180 -39.11 22.03 -22.57
C SER A 180 -38.15 23.10 -23.05
N GLU A 181 -38.32 23.58 -24.28
CA GLU A 181 -37.64 24.79 -24.74
C GLU A 181 -37.88 25.96 -23.78
N GLY A 182 -36.85 26.78 -23.57
CA GLY A 182 -36.94 27.96 -22.73
C GLY A 182 -35.72 28.20 -21.83
N PRO A 183 -35.87 29.03 -20.78
CA PRO A 183 -34.75 29.56 -20.01
C PRO A 183 -34.09 28.55 -19.06
N VAL A 184 -34.62 27.33 -18.95
CA VAL A 184 -34.05 26.28 -18.10
C VAL A 184 -32.63 25.96 -18.55
N GLN A 185 -31.70 25.89 -17.60
CA GLN A 185 -30.34 25.43 -17.84
C GLN A 185 -30.25 23.94 -17.53
N LEU A 186 -29.71 23.16 -18.46
CA LEU A 186 -29.37 21.76 -18.25
C LEU A 186 -27.86 21.62 -18.06
N MET A 187 -27.46 20.98 -16.98
CA MET A 187 -26.07 20.63 -16.70
C MET A 187 -25.89 19.12 -16.79
N LEU A 188 -24.97 18.68 -17.64
CA LEU A 188 -24.54 17.28 -17.71
C LEU A 188 -23.18 17.15 -17.02
N ILE A 189 -23.05 16.18 -16.12
CA ILE A 189 -21.85 15.94 -15.34
C ILE A 189 -21.38 14.52 -15.61
N CYS A 190 -20.14 14.40 -16.07
CA CYS A 190 -19.47 13.13 -16.28
C CYS A 190 -18.38 12.95 -15.24
N LYS A 191 -18.46 11.88 -14.44
CA LYS A 191 -17.44 11.53 -13.45
C LYS A 191 -16.88 10.17 -13.79
N ALA A 192 -15.55 10.08 -13.76
CA ALA A 192 -14.83 8.83 -13.93
C ALA A 192 -14.04 8.53 -12.65
N ASP A 193 -14.12 7.28 -12.18
CA ASP A 193 -13.18 6.75 -11.20
C ASP A 193 -11.91 6.34 -11.94
N SER A 194 -10.79 7.02 -11.70
CA SER A 194 -9.52 6.77 -12.38
C SER A 194 -8.33 7.21 -11.53
N ASN A 195 -7.20 6.54 -11.71
CA ASN A 195 -5.90 7.02 -11.24
C ASN A 195 -4.85 6.81 -12.34
N PRO A 196 -4.20 7.86 -12.86
CA PRO A 196 -4.30 9.28 -12.49
C PRO A 196 -5.69 9.88 -12.79
N LEU A 197 -5.93 11.09 -12.27
CA LEU A 197 -7.18 11.81 -12.49
C LEU A 197 -7.46 12.00 -13.98
N SER A 198 -8.70 11.72 -14.38
CA SER A 198 -9.14 11.82 -15.77
C SER A 198 -9.29 13.26 -16.24
N ASN A 199 -8.95 13.49 -17.50
CA ASN A 199 -9.41 14.62 -18.29
C ASN A 199 -10.67 14.24 -19.06
N TYR A 200 -11.44 15.25 -19.50
CA TYR A 200 -12.76 15.03 -20.09
C TYR A 200 -12.96 15.82 -21.38
N VAL A 201 -13.65 15.19 -22.34
CA VAL A 201 -14.12 15.80 -23.57
C VAL A 201 -15.57 15.39 -23.81
N TRP A 202 -16.45 16.37 -23.94
CA TRP A 202 -17.81 16.21 -24.43
C TRP A 202 -17.83 16.33 -25.95
N THR A 203 -18.56 15.45 -26.62
CA THR A 203 -18.95 15.57 -28.02
C THR A 203 -20.46 15.76 -28.08
N ARG A 204 -20.90 16.85 -28.70
CA ARG A 204 -22.31 17.20 -28.90
C ARG A 204 -22.88 16.50 -30.13
N PRO A 205 -24.22 16.50 -30.33
CA PRO A 205 -24.85 15.88 -31.50
C PRO A 205 -24.36 16.45 -32.85
N ASP A 206 -24.00 17.73 -32.89
CA ASP A 206 -23.44 18.42 -34.06
C ASP A 206 -21.94 18.14 -34.30
N GLY A 207 -21.32 17.29 -33.48
CA GLY A 207 -19.90 16.94 -33.53
C GLY A 207 -18.97 17.95 -32.85
N SER A 208 -19.50 19.06 -32.34
CA SER A 208 -18.69 20.03 -31.60
C SER A 208 -18.16 19.43 -30.30
N LYS A 209 -16.94 19.84 -29.91
CA LYS A 209 -16.24 19.32 -28.74
C LYS A 209 -16.06 20.39 -27.68
N GLN A 210 -16.20 19.98 -26.42
CA GLN A 210 -15.97 20.85 -25.27
C GLN A 210 -15.20 20.10 -24.19
N THR A 211 -14.12 20.69 -23.68
CA THR A 211 -13.34 20.12 -22.58
C THR A 211 -13.97 20.38 -21.22
N GLY A 212 -13.76 19.46 -20.29
CA GLY A 212 -14.20 19.58 -18.90
C GLY A 212 -15.24 18.54 -18.51
N TYR A 213 -15.32 18.24 -17.21
CA TYR A 213 -16.21 17.22 -16.66
C TYR A 213 -17.69 17.61 -16.70
N GLN A 214 -18.00 18.91 -16.92
CA GLN A 214 -19.35 19.44 -17.02
C GLN A 214 -19.62 20.04 -18.40
N LEU A 215 -20.81 19.77 -18.93
CA LEU A 215 -21.38 20.42 -20.10
C LEU A 215 -22.61 21.20 -19.68
N ARG A 216 -22.66 22.50 -20.00
CA ARG A 216 -23.80 23.37 -19.68
C ARG A 216 -24.51 23.76 -20.96
N LEU A 217 -25.80 23.46 -21.04
CA LEU A 217 -26.71 23.86 -22.09
C LEU A 217 -27.63 24.95 -21.52
N ARG A 218 -27.55 26.15 -22.10
CA ARG A 218 -28.36 27.32 -21.70
C ARG A 218 -29.37 27.60 -22.79
N LEU A 219 -30.51 28.17 -22.43
CA LEU A 219 -31.59 28.53 -23.36
C LEU A 219 -31.94 27.33 -24.24
N LEU A 220 -32.56 26.31 -23.63
CA LEU A 220 -32.84 25.06 -24.33
C LEU A 220 -33.72 25.31 -25.56
N THR A 221 -33.31 24.70 -26.67
CA THR A 221 -34.00 24.69 -27.95
C THR A 221 -34.06 23.24 -28.43
N THR A 222 -35.00 22.92 -29.31
CA THR A 222 -35.13 21.62 -30.01
C THR A 222 -33.84 21.19 -30.72
N ASN A 223 -32.98 22.13 -31.12
CA ASN A 223 -31.66 21.82 -31.69
C ASN A 223 -30.68 21.20 -30.68
N HIS A 224 -30.94 21.29 -29.37
CA HIS A 224 -30.13 20.62 -28.35
C HIS A 224 -30.51 19.14 -28.17
N THR A 225 -31.58 18.68 -28.83
CA THR A 225 -31.96 17.26 -28.84
C THR A 225 -30.89 16.42 -29.52
N GLY A 226 -30.57 15.27 -28.92
CA GLY A 226 -29.69 14.27 -29.50
C GLY A 226 -28.77 13.60 -28.49
N ARG A 227 -27.82 12.85 -29.04
CA ARG A 227 -26.85 12.07 -28.26
C ARG A 227 -25.61 12.89 -27.92
N TYR A 228 -25.33 13.01 -26.63
CA TYR A 228 -24.10 13.59 -26.11
C TYR A 228 -23.17 12.48 -25.64
N THR A 229 -21.90 12.55 -26.01
CA THR A 229 -20.88 11.59 -25.59
C THR A 229 -19.89 12.26 -24.65
N CYS A 230 -19.69 11.67 -23.47
CA CYS A 230 -18.55 12.00 -22.62
C CYS A 230 -17.41 11.01 -22.87
N LEU A 231 -16.21 11.53 -23.09
CA LEU A 231 -14.94 10.80 -23.09
C LEU A 231 -14.14 11.22 -21.85
N ALA A 232 -13.82 10.28 -20.98
CA ALA A 232 -12.82 10.43 -19.93
C ALA A 232 -11.53 9.73 -20.37
N TYR A 233 -10.38 10.37 -20.14
CA TYR A 233 -9.08 9.79 -20.48
C TYR A 233 -8.01 10.10 -19.44
N ALA A 234 -7.11 9.16 -19.24
CA ALA A 234 -5.97 9.25 -18.32
C ALA A 234 -4.74 8.61 -18.98
N GLU A 235 -3.56 9.15 -18.71
CA GLU A 235 -2.31 8.72 -19.35
C GLU A 235 -1.29 8.29 -18.30
N TRP A 236 -0.70 7.11 -18.49
CA TRP A 236 0.44 6.63 -17.70
C TRP A 236 1.21 5.57 -18.48
N GLY A 237 2.50 5.37 -18.15
CA GLY A 237 3.33 4.38 -18.82
C GLY A 237 3.47 4.58 -20.34
N GLY A 238 3.27 5.81 -20.83
CA GLY A 238 3.27 6.12 -22.26
C GLY A 238 2.03 5.61 -23.03
N GLN A 239 0.98 5.19 -22.32
CA GLN A 239 -0.28 4.72 -22.90
C GLN A 239 -1.44 5.63 -22.49
N ASN A 240 -2.45 5.73 -23.36
CA ASN A 240 -3.67 6.50 -23.10
C ASN A 240 -4.85 5.55 -22.87
N TYR A 241 -5.49 5.69 -21.72
CA TYR A 241 -6.61 4.87 -21.27
C TYR A 241 -7.87 5.69 -21.23
N THR A 242 -8.94 5.16 -21.84
CA THR A 242 -10.17 5.93 -22.06
C THR A 242 -11.42 5.17 -21.66
N ALA A 243 -12.42 5.90 -21.18
CA ALA A 243 -13.79 5.44 -21.09
C ALA A 243 -14.73 6.42 -21.78
N LYS A 244 -15.78 5.89 -22.41
CA LYS A 244 -16.82 6.68 -23.07
C LYS A 244 -18.18 6.25 -22.58
N THR A 245 -19.07 7.21 -22.43
CA THR A 245 -20.50 6.94 -22.19
C THR A 245 -21.35 7.99 -22.88
N ASN A 246 -22.62 7.67 -23.10
CA ASN A 246 -23.55 8.51 -23.84
C ASN A 246 -24.76 8.85 -22.98
N VAL A 247 -25.36 10.01 -23.24
CA VAL A 247 -26.68 10.38 -22.74
C VAL A 247 -27.49 10.96 -23.90
N ASP A 248 -28.74 10.52 -24.02
CA ASP A 248 -29.68 11.03 -25.00
C ASP A 248 -30.54 12.11 -24.32
N ILE A 249 -30.58 13.30 -24.93
CA ILE A 249 -31.34 14.45 -24.43
C ILE A 249 -32.47 14.75 -25.41
N GLU A 250 -33.69 14.87 -24.89
CA GLU A 250 -34.88 15.22 -25.67
C GLU A 250 -35.43 16.57 -25.21
N VAL A 251 -35.49 17.55 -26.11
CA VAL A 251 -36.07 18.87 -25.87
C VAL A 251 -37.31 19.05 -26.74
N GLY A 252 -38.48 19.08 -26.11
CA GLY A 252 -39.76 19.35 -26.76
C GLY A 252 -40.10 20.84 -26.76
N LYS A 253 -40.99 21.23 -27.68
CA LYS A 253 -41.51 22.61 -27.76
C LYS A 253 -42.15 23.04 -26.44
N ALA A 254 -42.03 24.32 -26.11
CA ALA A 254 -42.70 24.90 -24.95
C ALA A 254 -44.23 24.70 -25.05
N LYS A 255 -44.87 24.22 -23.97
CA LYS A 255 -46.34 24.20 -23.88
C LYS A 255 -46.85 25.64 -23.76
N GLU A 256 -47.74 26.05 -24.64
CA GLU A 256 -48.44 27.33 -24.53
C GLU A 256 -49.20 27.40 -23.20
N ARG A 257 -48.87 28.42 -22.39
CA ARG A 257 -49.64 28.74 -21.20
C ARG A 257 -50.84 29.57 -21.67
N LYS A 258 -52.04 28.99 -21.72
CA LYS A 258 -53.27 29.76 -21.95
C LYS A 258 -53.36 30.83 -20.85
N GLU A 259 -53.27 32.10 -21.22
CA GLU A 259 -53.58 33.19 -20.30
C GLU A 259 -55.05 33.07 -19.91
N MET A 260 -55.30 32.91 -18.61
CA MET A 260 -56.64 32.96 -18.06
C MET A 260 -57.00 34.44 -17.93
N THR A 261 -57.62 34.99 -18.96
CA THR A 261 -58.21 36.33 -18.91
C THR A 261 -59.22 36.37 -17.78
N LEU A 262 -58.87 37.00 -16.65
CA LEU A 262 -59.86 37.37 -15.64
C LEU A 262 -60.76 38.43 -16.27
N ILE A 263 -61.97 38.04 -16.67
CA ILE A 263 -63.03 38.99 -17.00
C ILE A 263 -63.54 39.51 -15.65
N CYS A 264 -63.22 40.77 -15.32
CA CYS A 264 -63.90 41.48 -14.25
C CYS A 264 -65.38 41.61 -14.63
N ILE A 265 -66.26 40.90 -13.93
CA ILE A 265 -67.70 41.16 -13.98
C ILE A 265 -67.95 42.31 -12.99
N ILE A 266 -68.35 43.47 -13.53
CA ILE A 266 -68.76 44.67 -12.78
C ILE A 266 -70.21 44.48 -12.32
#